data_AF-A0A1I8PL83-F1
#
_entry.id   AF-A0A1I8PL83-F1
#
_cell.length_a   1.000
_cell.length_b   1.000
_cell.length_c   1.000
_cell.angle_alpha   90.00
_cell.angle_beta   90.00
_cell.angle_gamma   90.00
#
_symmetry.space_group_name_H-M   'P 1'
#
loop_
_entity.id
_entity.type
_entity.pdbx_description
1 polymer ?
#
loop_
_entity_poly.entity_id
_entity_poly.type
_entity_poly.pdbx_seq_one_letter_code
_entity_poly.pdbx_strand_id
1 'polypeptide(L)'
;MEAAPNTQNSVTPSAEQQLTTNNAGIGANSNQQCKKPRADLNSLPTRQYLDQTVAPILLMGLQTLARERPSDPISFLASYLLKNKNRCDDAIAENA
;
A
#
# COMPACT_ATOMS: atom_id res chain seq x y z
N MET A 1 -20.62 59.35 -7.72
CA MET A 1 -21.37 58.12 -8.03
C MET A 1 -21.75 58.18 -9.49
N GLU A 2 -21.07 57.44 -10.36
CA GLU A 2 -21.54 57.10 -11.70
C GLU A 2 -20.82 55.81 -12.16
N ALA A 3 -21.58 54.93 -12.83
CA ALA A 3 -21.21 53.61 -13.37
C ALA A 3 -20.34 53.78 -14.66
N ALA A 4 -19.69 52.79 -15.29
CA ALA A 4 -20.03 51.38 -15.57
C ALA A 4 -18.74 50.61 -16.08
N PRO A 5 -18.80 49.45 -16.79
CA PRO A 5 -18.31 48.18 -16.24
C PRO A 5 -17.37 47.35 -17.17
N ASN A 6 -17.02 46.15 -16.66
CA ASN A 6 -16.81 44.89 -17.39
C ASN A 6 -15.39 44.57 -17.91
N THR A 7 -14.87 43.41 -17.54
CA THR A 7 -14.56 42.31 -18.47
C THR A 7 -14.35 41.01 -17.66
N GLN A 8 -15.36 40.15 -17.75
CA GLN A 8 -15.26 38.71 -18.04
C GLN A 8 -13.95 38.01 -17.66
N ASN A 9 -14.05 36.95 -16.86
CA ASN A 9 -13.57 35.66 -17.36
C ASN A 9 -14.46 34.51 -16.85
N SER A 10 -14.81 33.72 -17.86
CA SER A 10 -15.81 32.67 -17.95
C SER A 10 -15.58 31.50 -17.00
N VAL A 11 -16.67 31.12 -16.34
CA VAL A 11 -16.93 29.75 -15.89
C VAL A 11 -17.04 28.83 -17.11
N THR A 12 -16.31 27.72 -17.11
CA THR A 12 -16.54 26.56 -17.99
C THR A 12 -17.05 25.40 -17.16
N PRO A 13 -18.29 24.93 -17.39
CA PRO A 13 -18.79 23.66 -16.89
C PRO A 13 -18.58 22.56 -17.97
N SER A 14 -18.11 21.38 -17.58
CA SER A 14 -18.28 20.18 -18.41
C SER A 14 -18.73 18.99 -17.57
N ALA A 15 -19.96 18.59 -17.88
CA ALA A 15 -20.72 17.43 -17.47
C ALA A 15 -19.95 16.10 -17.70
N GLU A 16 -19.94 15.20 -16.72
CA GLU A 16 -20.83 14.03 -16.56
C GLU A 16 -20.37 12.75 -17.28
N GLN A 17 -20.21 11.73 -16.44
CA GLN A 17 -20.56 10.32 -16.60
C GLN A 17 -19.85 9.46 -17.67
N GLN A 18 -19.25 8.37 -17.17
CA GLN A 18 -19.42 7.04 -17.76
C GLN A 18 -19.19 5.95 -16.70
N LEU A 19 -20.31 5.34 -16.25
CA LEU A 19 -20.36 3.97 -15.74
C LEU A 19 -20.32 3.01 -16.94
N THR A 20 -19.62 1.87 -16.84
CA THR A 20 -19.98 0.55 -17.45
C THR A 20 -18.81 -0.42 -17.25
N THR A 21 -18.98 -1.43 -16.38
CA THR A 21 -19.32 -2.84 -16.71
C THR A 21 -18.10 -3.64 -17.17
N ASN A 22 -17.44 -4.31 -16.23
CA ASN A 22 -16.45 -5.34 -16.54
C ASN A 22 -17.13 -6.72 -16.49
N ASN A 23 -17.52 -7.22 -17.66
CA ASN A 23 -18.01 -8.57 -17.86
C ASN A 23 -16.89 -9.53 -18.32
N ALA A 24 -16.81 -10.64 -17.59
CA ALA A 24 -16.53 -12.02 -18.03
C ALA A 24 -15.22 -12.39 -18.76
N GLY A 25 -14.52 -13.37 -18.18
CA GLY A 25 -13.45 -14.14 -18.85
C GLY A 25 -12.98 -15.32 -18.00
N ILE A 26 -13.73 -16.42 -18.06
CA ILE A 26 -13.46 -17.73 -17.44
C ILE A 26 -12.15 -18.31 -18.00
N GLY A 27 -11.29 -18.82 -17.12
CA GLY A 27 -10.10 -19.59 -17.49
C GLY A 27 -9.70 -20.53 -16.37
N ALA A 28 -10.11 -21.80 -16.49
CA ALA A 28 -9.75 -22.88 -15.59
C ALA A 28 -8.25 -23.20 -15.67
N ASN A 29 -7.52 -23.07 -14.55
CA ASN A 29 -6.37 -23.94 -14.26
C ASN A 29 -6.04 -23.90 -12.77
N SER A 30 -6.30 -25.02 -12.10
CA SER A 30 -5.74 -25.38 -10.82
C SER A 30 -4.20 -25.31 -10.88
N ASN A 31 -3.56 -24.89 -9.78
CA ASN A 31 -2.14 -25.10 -9.46
C ASN A 31 -1.04 -24.11 -9.92
N GLN A 32 -1.29 -22.82 -10.15
CA GLN A 32 -0.18 -21.91 -10.46
C GLN A 32 -0.23 -20.54 -9.76
N GLN A 33 0.57 -20.47 -8.70
CA GLN A 33 1.51 -19.38 -8.42
C GLN A 33 0.92 -18.00 -8.12
N CYS A 34 1.04 -17.61 -6.85
CA CYS A 34 1.04 -16.24 -6.36
C CYS A 34 2.03 -15.37 -7.16
N LYS A 35 1.57 -14.83 -8.29
CA LYS A 35 2.28 -13.86 -9.13
C LYS A 35 1.31 -12.69 -9.34
N LYS A 36 0.90 -12.05 -8.24
CA LYS A 36 0.64 -10.61 -8.36
C LYS A 36 1.93 -10.05 -8.97
N PRO A 37 1.87 -9.32 -10.11
CA PRO A 37 3.07 -8.70 -10.63
C PRO A 37 3.65 -7.91 -9.46
N ARG A 38 4.87 -8.26 -9.04
CA ARG A 38 5.65 -7.41 -8.13
C ARG A 38 5.79 -6.11 -8.91
N ALA A 39 4.83 -5.20 -8.75
CA ALA A 39 4.93 -3.84 -9.24
C ALA A 39 6.33 -3.38 -8.83
N ASP A 40 7.15 -3.01 -9.81
CA ASP A 40 8.59 -2.89 -9.63
C ASP A 40 8.88 -2.12 -8.35
N LEU A 41 9.32 -2.82 -7.30
CA LEU A 41 9.46 -2.24 -5.96
C LEU A 41 10.38 -1.00 -6.01
N ASN A 42 11.28 -0.99 -7.00
CA ASN A 42 12.23 0.09 -7.28
C ASN A 42 11.59 1.36 -7.86
N SER A 43 10.37 1.28 -8.39
CA SER A 43 9.62 2.42 -8.94
C SER A 43 8.59 3.00 -7.96
N LEU A 44 8.38 2.32 -6.82
CA LEU A 44 7.39 2.73 -5.85
C LEU A 44 7.84 4.00 -5.10
N PRO A 45 6.90 4.90 -4.77
CA PRO A 45 7.15 5.95 -3.80
C PRO A 45 7.67 5.36 -2.48
N THR A 46 8.59 6.06 -1.80
CA THR A 46 9.31 5.56 -0.62
C THR A 46 8.40 4.95 0.44
N ARG A 47 7.27 5.60 0.73
CA ARG A 47 6.32 5.11 1.74
C ARG A 47 5.73 3.76 1.36
N GLN A 48 5.35 3.59 0.10
CA GLN A 48 4.78 2.35 -0.39
C GLN A 48 5.80 1.22 -0.48
N TYR A 49 7.06 1.55 -0.80
CA TYR A 49 8.17 0.59 -0.71
C TYR A 49 8.33 0.06 0.71
N LEU A 50 8.36 0.95 1.71
CA LEU A 50 8.50 0.54 3.11
C LEU A 50 7.29 -0.27 3.59
N ASP A 51 6.08 0.15 3.24
CA ASP A 51 4.82 -0.54 3.60
C ASP A 51 4.76 -1.97 3.04
N GLN A 52 5.27 -2.18 1.82
CA GLN A 52 5.25 -3.49 1.15
C GLN A 52 6.44 -4.39 1.46
N THR A 53 7.48 -3.88 2.14
CA THR A 53 8.70 -4.65 2.41
C THR A 53 8.89 -4.91 3.90
N VAL A 54 9.16 -3.86 4.67
CA VAL A 54 9.71 -3.99 6.03
C VAL A 54 8.78 -3.43 7.11
N ALA A 55 7.84 -2.54 6.78
CA ALA A 55 6.99 -1.90 7.79
C ALA A 55 6.14 -2.91 8.60
N PRO A 56 5.53 -3.96 8.01
CA PRO A 56 4.69 -4.89 8.78
C PRO A 56 5.50 -5.64 9.86
N ILE A 57 6.68 -6.16 9.49
CA ILE A 57 7.53 -6.90 10.42
C ILE A 57 8.18 -6.00 11.47
N LEU A 58 8.53 -4.77 11.09
CA LEU A 58 9.04 -3.77 12.03
C LEU A 58 7.97 -3.42 13.06
N LEU A 59 6.72 -3.23 12.65
CA LEU A 59 5.63 -2.93 13.57
C LEU A 59 5.42 -4.07 14.58
N MET A 60 5.38 -5.32 14.13
CA MET A 60 5.24 -6.49 15.01
C MET A 60 6.45 -6.66 15.95
N GLY A 61 7.67 -6.44 15.43
CA GLY A 61 8.90 -6.50 16.21
C GLY A 61 8.96 -5.42 17.28
N LEU A 62 8.58 -4.18 16.94
CA LEU A 62 8.52 -3.06 17.87
C LEU A 62 7.44 -3.26 18.93
N GLN A 63 6.27 -3.81 18.57
CA GLN A 63 5.23 -4.15 19.54
C GLN A 63 5.73 -5.19 20.55
N THR A 64 6.45 -6.21 20.08
CA THR A 64 7.04 -7.24 20.95
C THR A 64 8.13 -6.63 21.85
N LEU A 65 9.02 -5.83 21.27
CA LEU A 65 10.10 -5.14 21.98
C LEU A 65 9.56 -4.21 23.07
N ALA A 66 8.46 -3.48 22.80
CA ALA A 66 7.84 -2.58 23.76
C ALA A 66 7.26 -3.31 24.97
N ARG A 67 6.85 -4.58 24.82
CA ARG A 67 6.33 -5.41 25.91
C ARG A 67 7.45 -6.05 26.74
N GLU A 68 8.43 -6.65 26.09
CA GLU A 68 9.52 -7.38 26.76
C GLU A 68 10.56 -6.44 27.39
N ARG A 69 10.80 -5.28 26.77
CA ARG A 69 11.84 -4.30 27.16
C ARG A 69 13.18 -4.96 27.56
N PRO A 70 13.78 -5.75 26.65
CA PRO A 70 15.04 -6.44 26.92
C PRO A 70 16.18 -5.44 27.17
N SER A 71 17.21 -5.87 27.91
CA SER A 71 18.40 -5.05 28.22
C SER A 71 19.12 -4.51 26.98
N ASP A 72 19.04 -5.23 25.85
CA ASP A 72 19.53 -4.78 24.55
C ASP A 72 18.39 -4.80 23.50
N PRO A 73 17.70 -3.65 23.30
CA PRO A 73 16.57 -3.58 22.37
C PRO A 73 17.00 -3.76 20.90
N ILE A 74 18.21 -3.34 20.53
CA ILE A 74 18.65 -3.37 19.13
C ILE A 74 18.95 -4.81 18.71
N SER A 75 19.73 -5.53 19.53
CA SER A 75 20.07 -6.93 19.27
C SER A 75 18.82 -7.83 19.24
N PHE A 76 17.86 -7.56 20.14
CA PHE A 76 16.58 -8.24 20.15
C PHE A 76 15.79 -8.00 18.85
N LEU A 77 15.64 -6.75 18.42
CA LEU A 77 14.87 -6.42 17.22
C LEU A 77 15.51 -7.04 15.97
N ALA A 78 16.83 -6.94 15.82
CA ALA A 78 17.54 -7.55 14.69
C ALA A 78 17.31 -9.07 14.64
N SER A 79 17.43 -9.74 15.78
CA SER A 79 17.17 -11.18 15.91
C SER A 79 15.71 -11.52 15.58
N TYR A 80 14.76 -10.68 16.01
CA TYR A 80 13.34 -10.84 15.71
C TYR A 80 13.08 -10.76 14.20
N LEU A 81 13.65 -9.77 13.52
CA LEU A 81 13.51 -9.60 12.07
C LEU A 81 14.06 -10.80 11.31
N LEU A 82 15.25 -11.29 11.66
CA LEU A 82 15.89 -12.43 11.00
C LEU A 82 15.10 -13.74 11.18
N LYS A 83 14.49 -13.94 12.35
CA LYS A 83 13.68 -15.13 12.66
C LYS A 83 12.31 -15.11 11.99
N ASN A 84 11.74 -13.93 11.77
CA ASN A 84 10.37 -13.76 11.26
C ASN A 84 10.29 -13.28 9.79
N LYS A 85 11.42 -13.19 9.09
CA LYS A 85 11.54 -12.68 7.71
C LYS A 85 10.60 -13.32 6.67
N ASN A 86 10.17 -14.57 6.90
CA ASN A 86 9.31 -15.31 5.98
C ASN A 86 7.81 -15.13 6.26
N ARG A 87 7.44 -14.60 7.43
CA ARG A 87 6.05 -14.50 7.90
C ARG A 87 5.33 -13.24 7.40
N CYS A 88 6.03 -12.38 6.66
CA CYS A 88 5.54 -11.10 6.17
C CYS A 88 4.60 -11.20 4.98
N ASP A 89 4.76 -12.23 4.14
CA ASP A 89 3.99 -12.38 2.90
C ASP A 89 2.58 -12.94 3.19
N ASP A 90 2.45 -13.79 4.22
CA ASP A 90 1.20 -14.47 4.57
C ASP A 90 0.11 -13.52 5.11
N ALA A 91 0.49 -12.40 5.74
CA ALA A 91 -0.45 -11.50 6.42
C ALA A 91 -1.22 -10.56 5.47
N ILE A 92 -0.86 -10.51 4.19
CA ILE A 92 -1.45 -9.60 3.18
C ILE A 92 -2.48 -10.34 2.30
N ALA A 93 -2.67 -11.65 2.49
CA ALA A 93 -3.54 -12.49 1.67
C ALA A 93 -4.91 -12.81 2.30
N GLU A 94 -5.14 -12.52 3.58
CA GLU A 94 -6.35 -12.91 4.31
C GLU A 94 -7.20 -11.70 4.74
N ASN A 95 -7.48 -10.78 3.81
CA ASN A 95 -8.55 -9.76 3.92
C ASN A 95 -8.81 -9.12 2.54
N ALA A 96 -9.12 -9.96 1.55
CA ALA A 96 -9.67 -9.55 0.25
C ALA A 96 -10.70 -10.58 -0.21
#